data_AF-A0A1A0FLI8-F1
#
_entry.id   AF-A0A1A0FLI8-F1
#
_cell.length_a   1.000
_cell.length_b   1.000
_cell.length_c   1.000
_cell.angle_alpha   90.00
_cell.angle_beta   90.00
_cell.angle_gamma   90.00
#
_symmetry.space_group_name_H-M   'P 1'
#
loop_
_entity.id
_entity.type
_entity.pdbx_description
1 polymer ?
#
loop_
_entity_poly.entity_id
_entity_poly.type
_entity_poly.pdbx_seq_one_letter_code
_entity_poly.pdbx_strand_id
1 'polypeptide(L)'
;MTIAVLGAASLSAWASPTFNAGSAKVTTAEPKAANASSAEPEASSDEVSSDNATRGESAGPKRADGTPMAPEEIEQLEQLKQTDRAVRQHEMAHQTVGGAYAGGASYDYEVGPDGQRYAVAGEVSIDYGPVPNDPKATIEKMQTVIAAALAPADPSPKDYQVAAQARQYLLEAKLEAAMQTSEMAQARASAEGTTPANDATTDSALNPSNAPSAA
;
A
#
# COMPACT_ATOMS: atom_id res chain seq x y z
N MET A 1 11.15 -54.50 38.70
CA MET A 1 11.86 -54.54 37.41
C MET A 1 11.81 -53.14 36.82
N THR A 2 12.95 -52.46 36.91
CA THR A 2 13.21 -51.10 36.42
C THR A 2 13.67 -51.19 34.96
N ILE A 3 13.08 -50.38 34.07
CA ILE A 3 13.68 -50.13 32.75
C ILE A 3 13.52 -48.64 32.45
N ALA A 4 14.65 -47.93 32.50
CA ALA A 4 14.82 -46.56 32.06
C ALA A 4 15.08 -46.55 30.56
N VAL A 5 14.48 -45.61 29.83
CA VAL A 5 14.81 -45.31 28.43
C VAL A 5 15.38 -43.89 28.38
N LEU A 6 16.68 -43.80 28.11
CA LEU A 6 17.37 -42.58 27.71
C LEU A 6 17.21 -42.44 26.18
N GLY A 7 16.68 -41.31 25.72
CA GLY A 7 16.62 -40.93 24.31
C GLY A 7 17.43 -39.66 24.06
N ALA A 8 18.45 -39.76 23.21
CA ALA A 8 19.45 -38.75 22.92
C ALA A 8 18.90 -37.55 22.12
N ALA A 9 19.32 -36.34 22.48
CA ALA A 9 19.10 -35.11 21.72
C ALA A 9 20.21 -34.95 20.65
N SER A 10 19.79 -34.81 19.40
CA SER A 10 20.67 -34.55 18.24
C SER A 10 20.70 -33.04 17.98
N LEU A 11 21.87 -32.42 18.10
CA LEU A 11 22.11 -31.01 17.79
C LEU A 11 22.58 -30.89 16.34
N SER A 12 21.74 -30.37 15.46
CA SER A 12 22.14 -30.02 14.09
C SER A 12 22.74 -28.63 14.06
N ALA A 13 24.01 -28.55 13.66
CA ALA A 13 24.75 -27.32 13.41
C ALA A 13 24.42 -26.78 12.01
N TRP A 14 23.95 -25.53 11.92
CA TRP A 14 23.89 -24.80 10.66
C TRP A 14 25.06 -23.81 10.55
N ALA A 15 25.87 -24.02 9.52
CA ALA A 15 26.95 -23.14 9.09
C ALA A 15 26.38 -21.98 8.26
N SER A 16 26.82 -20.76 8.54
CA SER A 16 26.48 -19.55 7.78
C SER A 16 27.43 -19.36 6.59
N PRO A 17 26.94 -19.05 5.37
CA PRO A 17 27.81 -18.60 4.28
C PRO A 17 28.13 -17.11 4.44
N THR A 18 29.42 -16.78 4.40
CA THR A 18 29.95 -15.42 4.28
C THR A 18 29.90 -15.01 2.81
N PHE A 19 29.17 -13.95 2.47
CA PHE A 19 29.24 -13.33 1.15
C PHE A 19 29.93 -11.96 1.21
N ASN A 20 31.04 -11.92 0.49
CA ASN A 20 31.89 -10.78 0.19
C ASN A 20 31.26 -9.96 -0.94
N ALA A 21 30.96 -8.68 -0.71
CA ALA A 21 30.55 -7.75 -1.75
C ALA A 21 31.38 -6.47 -1.64
N GLY A 22 32.31 -6.34 -2.58
CA GLY A 22 33.24 -5.24 -2.69
C GLY A 22 32.58 -3.92 -3.09
N SER A 23 33.23 -2.86 -2.63
CA SER A 23 33.05 -1.45 -2.96
C SER A 23 32.75 -1.18 -4.43
N ALA A 24 31.63 -0.51 -4.70
CA ALA A 24 31.44 0.29 -5.90
C ALA A 24 31.12 1.73 -5.47
N LYS A 25 32.09 2.61 -5.66
CA LYS A 25 31.91 4.06 -5.56
C LYS A 25 31.19 4.54 -6.83
N VAL A 26 30.08 5.25 -6.68
CA VAL A 26 29.49 6.05 -7.76
C VAL A 26 29.58 7.50 -7.35
N THR A 27 30.16 8.30 -8.24
CA THR A 27 30.44 9.73 -8.09
C THR A 27 29.71 10.48 -9.21
N THR A 28 29.27 11.70 -8.88
CA THR A 28 28.93 12.81 -9.78
C THR A 28 27.62 12.74 -10.59
N ALA A 29 26.67 13.65 -10.30
CA ALA A 29 26.51 14.89 -11.08
C ALA A 29 25.41 15.82 -10.51
N GLU A 30 25.82 17.02 -10.10
CA GLU A 30 25.00 18.24 -10.07
C GLU A 30 24.65 18.68 -11.49
N PRO A 31 23.56 19.47 -11.68
CA PRO A 31 23.83 20.83 -12.12
C PRO A 31 23.02 21.92 -11.41
N LYS A 32 23.71 23.04 -11.25
CA LYS A 32 23.29 24.36 -10.78
C LYS A 32 22.82 25.25 -11.93
N ALA A 33 21.70 25.97 -11.74
CA ALA A 33 21.44 27.37 -12.16
C ALA A 33 19.94 27.66 -11.87
N ALA A 34 19.56 28.47 -10.87
CA ALA A 34 19.68 29.93 -10.79
C ALA A 34 18.95 30.67 -11.93
N ASN A 35 17.72 31.11 -11.66
CA ASN A 35 17.19 32.35 -12.25
C ASN A 35 16.39 33.11 -11.18
N ALA A 36 16.73 34.38 -11.03
CA ALA A 36 16.23 35.31 -10.03
C ALA A 36 15.47 36.44 -10.72
N SER A 37 14.33 36.83 -10.16
CA SER A 37 13.73 38.18 -10.31
C SER A 37 12.62 38.28 -9.26
N SER A 38 12.89 38.83 -8.06
CA SER A 38 12.86 40.28 -7.76
C SER A 38 11.44 40.86 -7.78
N ALA A 39 10.78 40.90 -6.61
CA ALA A 39 9.81 41.93 -6.22
C ALA A 39 9.41 41.78 -4.74
N GLU A 40 10.07 42.54 -3.87
CA GLU A 40 9.57 43.08 -2.60
C GLU A 40 10.20 44.49 -2.50
N PRO A 41 9.61 45.50 -1.81
CA PRO A 41 9.03 45.38 -0.46
C PRO A 41 7.79 46.26 -0.19
N GLU A 42 7.16 46.06 0.98
CA GLU A 42 6.57 47.10 1.87
C GLU A 42 6.15 46.33 3.15
N ALA A 43 6.99 46.25 4.19
CA ALA A 43 7.05 47.20 5.31
C ALA A 43 5.75 47.28 6.15
N SER A 44 5.63 46.40 7.14
CA SER A 44 4.93 46.70 8.40
C SER A 44 5.70 46.06 9.55
N SER A 45 6.59 46.86 10.12
CA SER A 45 7.20 46.71 11.42
C SER A 45 6.17 46.95 12.52
N ASP A 46 5.97 46.00 13.42
CA ASP A 46 5.63 46.29 14.81
C ASP A 46 6.17 45.18 15.73
N GLU A 47 7.12 45.61 16.55
CA GLU A 47 7.29 45.27 17.96
C GLU A 47 7.73 43.85 18.32
N VAL A 48 9.04 43.79 18.53
CA VAL A 48 9.82 42.73 19.15
C VAL A 48 9.57 42.74 20.66
N SER A 49 8.73 41.84 21.18
CA SER A 49 8.86 41.41 22.58
C SER A 49 9.88 40.29 22.66
N SER A 50 11.13 40.70 22.83
CA SER A 50 12.21 39.87 23.33
C SER A 50 12.07 39.75 24.84
N ASP A 51 11.34 38.74 25.30
CA ASP A 51 11.32 38.21 26.66
C ASP A 51 10.95 36.73 26.49
N ASN A 52 11.82 35.74 26.59
CA ASN A 52 12.63 35.44 27.75
C ASN A 52 13.65 34.39 27.32
N ALA A 53 14.87 34.83 27.01
CA ALA A 53 16.03 33.95 26.98
C ALA A 53 16.43 33.62 28.44
N THR A 54 15.58 32.89 29.16
CA THR A 54 16.06 32.08 30.27
C THR A 54 16.72 30.87 29.65
N ARG A 55 18.03 31.00 29.50
CA ARG A 55 18.99 29.93 29.39
C ARG A 55 18.62 28.88 30.44
N GLY A 56 17.88 27.86 30.00
CA GLY A 56 17.44 26.74 30.81
C GLY A 56 18.66 25.93 31.18
N GLU A 57 19.20 26.23 32.36
CA GLU A 57 19.96 25.30 33.16
C GLU A 57 19.29 23.92 33.07
N SER A 58 20.06 22.89 32.75
CA SER A 58 19.65 21.51 32.47
C SER A 58 18.68 20.91 33.52
N ALA A 59 17.40 21.27 33.45
CA ALA A 59 16.33 20.54 34.10
C ALA A 59 15.99 19.37 33.15
N GLY A 60 16.50 18.18 33.49
CA GLY A 60 16.15 16.95 32.78
C GLY A 60 14.63 16.69 32.77
N PRO A 61 14.19 15.59 32.15
CA PRO A 61 12.78 15.22 32.11
C PRO A 61 12.16 15.26 33.51
N LYS A 62 10.92 15.75 33.60
CA LYS A 62 10.20 15.86 34.86
C LYS A 62 9.10 14.83 34.91
N ARG A 63 8.85 14.28 36.09
CA ARG A 63 7.67 13.46 36.34
C ARG A 63 6.40 14.31 36.26
N ALA A 64 5.24 13.65 36.28
CA ALA A 64 3.94 14.30 36.32
C ALA A 64 3.76 15.30 37.48
N ASP A 65 4.47 15.12 38.60
CA ASP A 65 4.45 15.99 39.78
C ASP A 65 5.46 17.16 39.71
N GLY A 66 6.20 17.29 38.61
CA GLY A 66 7.20 18.33 38.39
C GLY A 66 8.57 18.05 39.01
N THR A 67 8.76 16.91 39.67
CA THR A 67 10.07 16.51 40.24
C THR A 67 11.02 16.00 39.14
N PRO A 68 12.35 16.18 39.29
CA PRO A 68 13.32 15.62 38.36
C PRO A 68 13.25 14.10 38.31
N MET A 69 13.21 13.54 37.10
CA MET A 69 13.08 12.11 36.84
C MET A 69 14.40 11.37 37.09
N ALA A 70 14.34 10.14 37.59
CA ALA A 70 15.50 9.28 37.79
C ALA A 70 16.00 8.74 36.43
N PRO A 71 17.28 8.37 36.28
CA PRO A 71 17.83 7.85 35.02
C PRO A 71 17.03 6.70 34.41
N GLU A 72 16.53 5.78 35.25
CA GLU A 72 15.76 4.62 34.82
C GLU A 72 14.40 5.02 34.22
N GLU A 73 13.73 6.01 34.83
CA GLU A 73 12.47 6.55 34.35
C GLU A 73 12.66 7.37 33.05
N ILE A 74 13.81 8.04 32.90
CA ILE A 74 14.16 8.73 31.65
C ILE A 74 14.31 7.71 30.51
N GLU A 75 14.98 6.59 30.77
CA GLU A 75 15.12 5.51 29.78
C GLU A 75 13.75 4.94 29.39
N GLN A 76 12.89 4.66 30.37
CA GLN A 76 11.52 4.22 30.11
C GLN A 76 10.73 5.23 29.26
N LEU A 77 10.83 6.52 29.59
CA LEU A 77 10.16 7.58 28.85
C LEU A 77 10.64 7.64 27.39
N GLU A 78 11.94 7.51 27.15
CA GLU A 78 12.49 7.51 25.79
C GLU A 78 12.08 6.27 24.99
N GLN A 79 12.00 5.10 25.63
CA GLN A 79 11.47 3.89 25.01
C GLN A 79 10.00 4.07 24.62
N LEU A 80 9.15 4.59 25.52
CA LEU A 80 7.74 4.85 25.22
C LEU A 80 7.56 5.83 24.05
N LYS A 81 8.34 6.91 24.03
CA LYS A 81 8.34 7.87 22.91
C LYS A 81 8.77 7.22 21.59
N GLN A 82 9.76 6.34 21.63
CA GLN A 82 10.21 5.62 20.44
C GLN A 82 9.12 4.67 19.92
N THR A 83 8.50 3.91 20.80
CA THR A 83 7.39 3.02 20.47
C THR A 83 6.20 3.80 19.90
N ASP A 84 5.78 4.90 20.52
CA ASP A 84 4.66 5.72 20.01
C ASP A 84 4.91 6.22 18.60
N ARG A 85 6.11 6.73 18.31
CA ARG A 85 6.46 7.15 16.95
C ARG A 85 6.41 5.98 15.96
N ALA A 86 6.95 4.83 16.35
CA ALA A 86 6.98 3.65 15.50
C ALA A 86 5.56 3.14 15.19
N VAL A 87 4.71 3.00 16.21
CA VAL A 87 3.30 2.58 16.08
C VAL A 87 2.54 3.54 15.19
N ARG A 88 2.65 4.86 15.43
CA ARG A 88 1.96 5.86 14.58
C ARG A 88 2.43 5.83 13.15
N GLN A 89 3.72 5.63 12.91
CA GLN A 89 4.25 5.54 11.56
C GLN A 89 3.79 4.24 10.87
N HIS A 90 3.69 3.15 11.61
CA HIS A 90 3.12 1.89 11.15
C HIS A 90 1.66 2.07 10.70
N GLU A 91 0.81 2.61 11.58
CA GLU A 91 -0.60 2.83 11.25
C GLU A 91 -0.78 3.83 10.10
N MET A 92 0.01 4.91 10.08
CA MET A 92 -0.03 5.91 9.02
C MET A 92 0.29 5.30 7.65
N ALA A 93 1.20 4.32 7.58
CA ALA A 93 1.53 3.63 6.33
C ALA A 93 0.32 2.88 5.79
N HIS A 94 -0.39 2.13 6.64
CA HIS A 94 -1.63 1.46 6.25
C HIS A 94 -2.67 2.44 5.72
N GLN A 95 -2.91 3.55 6.43
CA GLN A 95 -3.92 4.54 6.03
C GLN A 95 -3.56 5.23 4.71
N THR A 96 -2.31 5.64 4.55
CA THR A 96 -1.85 6.40 3.39
C THR A 96 -1.98 5.57 2.11
N VAL A 97 -1.59 4.29 2.17
CA VAL A 97 -1.64 3.41 1.01
C VAL A 97 -3.05 2.85 0.78
N GLY A 98 -3.79 2.55 1.85
CA GLY A 98 -5.15 2.00 1.74
C GLY A 98 -6.20 3.01 1.29
N GLY A 99 -5.98 4.30 1.53
CA GLY A 99 -6.86 5.37 1.07
C GLY A 99 -8.32 5.10 1.43
N ALA A 100 -9.19 4.98 0.43
CA ALA A 100 -10.62 4.74 0.62
C ALA A 100 -10.97 3.36 1.22
N TYR A 101 -10.03 2.40 1.19
CA TYR A 101 -10.24 1.04 1.72
C TYR A 101 -9.60 0.83 3.10
N ALA A 102 -8.91 1.84 3.64
CA ALA A 102 -8.41 1.84 5.01
C ALA A 102 -9.29 2.73 5.89
N GLY A 103 -9.59 2.24 7.10
CA GLY A 103 -10.32 2.96 8.13
C GLY A 103 -9.43 3.88 8.96
N GLY A 104 -10.01 4.41 10.03
CA GLY A 104 -9.26 5.14 11.05
C GLY A 104 -8.33 4.22 11.83
N ALA A 105 -7.16 4.74 12.21
CA ALA A 105 -6.26 4.06 13.13
C ALA A 105 -6.84 4.06 14.55
N SER A 106 -6.81 2.91 15.19
CA SER A 106 -7.07 2.72 16.61
C SER A 106 -5.75 2.52 17.34
N TYR A 107 -5.66 2.96 18.60
CA TYR A 107 -4.43 2.90 19.37
C TYR A 107 -4.71 2.46 20.81
N ASP A 108 -3.83 1.61 21.32
CA ASP A 108 -3.74 1.31 22.75
C ASP A 108 -2.61 2.13 23.36
N TYR A 109 -2.86 2.63 24.57
CA TYR A 109 -2.00 3.62 25.22
C TYR A 109 -1.45 3.13 26.55
N GLU A 110 -0.20 3.51 26.82
CA GLU A 110 0.43 3.43 28.13
C GLU A 110 0.71 4.83 28.66
N VAL A 111 0.61 5.01 29.98
CA VAL A 111 0.92 6.29 30.64
C VAL A 111 2.38 6.29 31.08
N GLY A 112 3.15 7.26 30.59
CA GLY A 112 4.55 7.43 30.97
C GLY A 112 4.73 8.06 32.36
N PRO A 113 5.97 8.06 32.89
CA PRO A 113 6.29 8.68 34.18
C PRO A 113 6.12 10.21 34.20
N ASP A 114 6.04 10.83 33.03
CA ASP A 114 5.68 12.24 32.81
C ASP A 114 4.16 12.49 32.82
N GLY A 115 3.34 11.44 32.94
CA GLY A 115 1.88 11.51 32.94
C GLY A 115 1.25 11.60 31.55
N GLN A 116 2.04 11.54 30.47
CA GLN A 116 1.53 11.58 29.10
C GLN A 116 1.17 10.17 28.60
N ARG A 117 0.28 10.09 27.61
CA ARG A 117 -0.11 8.82 26.97
C ARG A 117 0.71 8.60 25.70
N TYR A 118 1.27 7.40 25.59
CA TYR A 118 2.07 6.94 24.46
C TYR A 118 1.40 5.73 23.82
N ALA A 119 1.27 5.70 22.50
CA ALA A 119 0.72 4.55 21.78
C ALA A 119 1.72 3.39 21.82
N VAL A 120 1.29 2.24 22.33
CA VAL A 120 2.12 1.03 22.45
C VAL A 120 1.67 -0.08 21.50
N ALA A 121 0.43 0.01 21.02
CA ALA A 121 -0.09 -0.78 19.92
C ALA A 121 -1.07 0.06 19.09
N GLY A 122 -1.28 -0.36 17.85
CA GLY A 122 -2.24 0.26 16.96
C GLY A 122 -2.77 -0.75 15.94
N GLU A 123 -3.89 -0.40 15.31
CA GLU A 123 -4.37 -1.10 14.13
C GLU A 123 -5.20 -0.20 13.22
N VAL A 124 -5.14 -0.49 11.92
CA VAL A 124 -5.98 0.10 10.88
C VAL A 124 -6.85 -0.98 10.26
N SER A 125 -8.16 -0.81 10.34
CA SER A 125 -9.11 -1.70 9.65
C SER A 125 -9.00 -1.53 8.14
N ILE A 126 -8.80 -2.62 7.39
CA ILE A 126 -8.76 -2.61 5.92
C ILE A 126 -9.96 -3.39 5.39
N ASP A 127 -10.74 -2.79 4.49
CA ASP A 127 -11.85 -3.44 3.80
C ASP A 127 -11.33 -4.26 2.61
N TYR A 128 -11.21 -5.57 2.83
CA TYR A 128 -10.76 -6.55 1.84
C TYR A 128 -11.91 -7.33 1.18
N GLY A 129 -13.16 -6.91 1.33
CA GLY A 129 -14.29 -7.58 0.66
C GLY A 129 -14.33 -7.32 -0.86
N PRO A 130 -14.73 -8.29 -1.70
CA PRO A 130 -14.90 -8.06 -3.14
C PRO A 130 -16.03 -7.07 -3.43
N VAL A 131 -15.98 -6.42 -4.60
CA VAL A 131 -17.04 -5.55 -5.08
C VAL A 131 -18.12 -6.40 -5.77
N PRO A 132 -19.38 -6.39 -5.29
CA PRO A 132 -20.42 -7.26 -5.84
C PRO A 132 -20.69 -7.00 -7.33
N ASN A 133 -20.72 -8.06 -8.12
CA ASN A 133 -21.02 -8.04 -9.57
C ASN A 133 -20.07 -7.17 -10.40
N ASP A 134 -18.89 -6.83 -9.88
CA ASP A 134 -17.88 -6.06 -10.61
C ASP A 134 -16.48 -6.65 -10.38
N PRO A 135 -16.07 -7.62 -11.21
CA PRO A 135 -14.75 -8.22 -11.08
C PRO A 135 -13.63 -7.21 -11.42
N LYS A 136 -13.88 -6.20 -12.26
CA LYS A 136 -12.86 -5.19 -12.59
C LYS A 136 -12.60 -4.28 -11.39
N ALA A 137 -13.66 -3.77 -10.77
CA ALA A 137 -13.53 -2.99 -9.54
C ALA A 137 -12.92 -3.82 -8.40
N THR A 138 -13.25 -5.11 -8.32
CA THR A 138 -12.64 -6.01 -7.34
C THR A 138 -11.13 -6.16 -7.56
N ILE A 139 -10.67 -6.28 -8.80
CA ILE A 139 -9.23 -6.35 -9.12
C ILE A 139 -8.50 -5.10 -8.61
N GLU A 140 -9.01 -3.92 -8.92
CA GLU A 140 -8.41 -2.64 -8.53
C GLU A 140 -8.42 -2.46 -6.99
N LYS A 141 -9.56 -2.77 -6.35
CA LYS A 141 -9.69 -2.74 -4.89
C LYS A 141 -8.69 -3.68 -4.23
N MET A 142 -8.62 -4.95 -4.66
CA MET A 142 -7.75 -5.95 -4.03
C MET A 142 -6.27 -5.61 -4.21
N GLN A 143 -5.87 -5.01 -5.33
CA GLN A 143 -4.50 -4.52 -5.50
C GLN A 143 -4.14 -3.46 -4.46
N THR A 144 -5.05 -2.50 -4.24
CA THR A 144 -4.87 -1.45 -3.23
C THR A 144 -4.84 -2.02 -1.82
N VAL A 145 -5.73 -2.95 -1.50
CA VAL A 145 -5.79 -3.65 -0.20
C VAL A 145 -4.50 -4.42 0.08
N ILE A 146 -3.97 -5.16 -0.90
CA ILE A 146 -2.70 -5.89 -0.75
C ILE A 146 -1.55 -4.91 -0.49
N ALA A 147 -1.50 -3.80 -1.23
CA ALA A 147 -0.49 -2.78 -1.03
C ALA A 147 -0.59 -2.14 0.36
N ALA A 148 -1.80 -1.85 0.82
CA ALA A 148 -2.07 -1.25 2.12
C ALA A 148 -1.69 -2.16 3.27
N ALA A 149 -2.06 -3.43 3.22
CA ALA A 149 -1.70 -4.41 4.24
C ALA A 149 -0.18 -4.61 4.32
N LEU A 150 0.54 -4.53 3.20
CA LEU A 150 1.99 -4.69 3.16
C LEU A 150 2.76 -3.36 3.19
N ALA A 151 2.09 -2.24 3.50
CA ALA A 151 2.68 -0.91 3.44
C ALA A 151 3.72 -0.62 4.53
N PRO A 152 3.53 -1.02 5.80
CA PRO A 152 4.56 -0.82 6.82
C PRO A 152 5.85 -1.58 6.50
N ALA A 153 6.98 -1.09 7.00
CA ALA A 153 8.28 -1.74 6.80
C ALA A 153 8.37 -3.12 7.47
N ASP A 154 7.61 -3.33 8.55
CA ASP A 154 7.49 -4.60 9.26
C ASP A 154 6.00 -4.93 9.48
N PRO A 155 5.31 -5.49 8.47
CA PRO A 155 3.90 -5.84 8.59
C PRO A 155 3.67 -6.91 9.65
N SER A 156 2.55 -6.83 10.37
CA SER A 156 2.19 -7.83 11.37
C SER A 156 1.68 -9.14 10.72
N PRO A 157 1.61 -10.26 11.47
CA PRO A 157 0.97 -11.49 10.99
C PRO A 157 -0.48 -11.30 10.53
N LYS A 158 -1.22 -10.37 11.13
CA LYS A 158 -2.60 -10.04 10.74
C LYS A 158 -2.63 -9.39 9.36
N ASP A 159 -1.70 -8.49 9.08
CA ASP A 159 -1.62 -7.81 7.79
C ASP A 159 -1.27 -8.78 6.66
N TYR A 160 -0.37 -9.74 6.93
CA TYR A 160 -0.09 -10.82 5.99
C TYR A 160 -1.32 -11.67 5.69
N GLN A 161 -2.19 -11.93 6.69
CA GLN A 161 -3.45 -12.66 6.48
C GLN A 161 -4.42 -11.86 5.59
N VAL A 162 -4.58 -10.56 5.84
CA VAL A 162 -5.40 -9.67 4.99
C VAL A 162 -4.88 -9.67 3.55
N ALA A 163 -3.56 -9.51 3.37
CA ALA A 163 -2.95 -9.56 2.05
C ALA A 163 -3.14 -10.91 1.35
N ALA A 164 -3.05 -12.02 2.09
CA ALA A 164 -3.28 -13.35 1.55
C ALA A 164 -4.73 -13.54 1.10
N GLN A 165 -5.70 -13.10 1.91
CA GLN A 165 -7.12 -13.15 1.56
C GLN A 165 -7.44 -12.30 0.33
N ALA A 166 -6.93 -11.07 0.29
CA ALA A 166 -7.10 -10.17 -0.85
C ALA A 166 -6.50 -10.73 -2.15
N ARG A 167 -5.38 -11.47 -2.08
CA ARG A 167 -4.80 -12.18 -3.23
C ARG A 167 -5.72 -13.28 -3.76
N GLN A 168 -6.45 -13.98 -2.89
CA GLN A 168 -7.42 -14.99 -3.32
C GLN A 168 -8.56 -14.35 -4.11
N TYR A 169 -9.16 -13.29 -3.57
CA TYR A 169 -10.22 -12.55 -4.27
C TYR A 169 -9.72 -11.89 -5.56
N LEU A 170 -8.48 -11.40 -5.59
CA LEU A 170 -7.86 -10.88 -6.81
C LEU A 170 -7.78 -11.94 -7.91
N LEU A 171 -7.40 -13.18 -7.57
CA LEU A 171 -7.31 -14.27 -8.54
C LEU A 171 -8.69 -14.66 -9.07
N GLU A 172 -9.66 -14.78 -8.18
CA GLU A 172 -11.05 -15.10 -8.53
C GLU A 172 -11.65 -14.04 -9.46
N ALA A 173 -11.50 -12.76 -9.11
CA ALA A 173 -12.00 -11.65 -9.93
C ALA A 173 -11.31 -11.58 -11.31
N LYS A 174 -10.02 -11.91 -11.40
CA LYS A 174 -9.32 -12.02 -12.70
C LYS A 174 -9.91 -13.13 -13.57
N LEU A 175 -10.24 -14.27 -12.98
CA LEU A 175 -10.86 -15.38 -13.70
C LEU A 175 -12.25 -14.97 -14.21
N GLU A 176 -13.06 -14.37 -13.35
CA GLU A 176 -14.42 -13.91 -13.70
C GLU A 176 -14.38 -12.83 -14.80
N ALA A 177 -13.50 -11.84 -14.70
CA ALA A 177 -13.35 -10.80 -15.72
C ALA A 177 -12.96 -11.38 -17.10
N ALA A 178 -12.13 -12.42 -17.11
CA ALA A 178 -11.74 -13.10 -18.35
C ALA A 178 -12.93 -13.87 -18.97
N MET A 179 -13.71 -14.58 -18.14
CA MET A 179 -14.93 -15.27 -18.59
C MET A 179 -15.94 -14.28 -19.19
N GLN A 180 -16.25 -13.21 -18.49
CA GLN A 180 -17.18 -12.16 -18.97
C GLN A 180 -16.73 -11.55 -20.31
N THR A 181 -15.42 -11.31 -20.47
CA THR A 181 -14.87 -10.79 -21.73
C THR A 181 -15.04 -11.80 -22.87
N SER A 182 -14.82 -13.09 -22.60
CA SER A 182 -14.99 -14.14 -23.59
C SER A 182 -16.45 -14.35 -24.01
N GLU A 183 -17.38 -14.31 -23.07
CA GLU A 183 -18.83 -14.42 -23.31
C GLU A 183 -19.33 -13.23 -24.14
N MET A 184 -18.89 -12.01 -23.81
CA MET A 184 -19.23 -10.81 -24.56
C MET A 184 -18.68 -10.85 -25.99
N ALA A 185 -17.46 -11.36 -26.19
CA ALA A 185 -16.87 -11.51 -27.52
C ALA A 185 -17.65 -12.53 -28.36
N GLN A 186 -18.06 -13.66 -27.79
CA GLN A 186 -18.88 -14.66 -28.46
C GLN A 186 -20.26 -14.10 -28.84
N ALA A 187 -20.92 -13.40 -27.90
CA ALA A 187 -22.21 -12.78 -28.15
C ALA A 187 -22.16 -11.74 -29.28
N ARG A 188 -21.09 -10.93 -29.34
CA ARG A 188 -20.86 -9.97 -30.44
C ARG A 188 -20.64 -10.67 -31.78
N ALA A 189 -19.84 -11.72 -31.82
CA ALA A 189 -19.60 -12.50 -33.04
C ALA A 189 -20.89 -13.15 -33.57
N SER A 190 -21.76 -13.65 -32.69
CA SER A 190 -23.07 -14.18 -33.08
C SER A 190 -24.04 -13.10 -33.59
N ALA A 191 -23.96 -11.88 -33.07
CA ALA A 191 -24.78 -10.75 -33.52
C ALA A 191 -24.35 -10.23 -34.92
N GLU A 192 -23.04 -10.16 -35.19
CA GLU A 192 -22.50 -9.71 -36.49
C GLU A 192 -22.68 -10.75 -37.62
N GLY A 193 -22.80 -12.03 -37.29
CA GLY A 193 -23.08 -13.11 -38.25
C GLY A 193 -24.50 -13.12 -38.85
N THR A 194 -25.38 -12.18 -38.45
CA THR A 194 -26.81 -12.14 -38.84
C THR A 194 -27.15 -10.95 -39.74
N THR A 195 -26.20 -10.39 -40.51
CA THR A 195 -26.55 -9.46 -41.60
C THR A 195 -27.08 -10.26 -42.80
N PRO A 196 -28.37 -10.19 -43.17
CA PRO A 196 -28.84 -10.85 -44.38
C PRO A 196 -28.37 -10.01 -45.57
N ALA A 197 -27.39 -10.51 -46.30
CA ALA A 197 -27.10 -10.07 -47.66
C ALA A 197 -28.25 -10.50 -48.59
N ASN A 198 -29.41 -9.85 -48.46
CA ASN A 198 -30.43 -9.84 -49.48
C ASN A 198 -30.18 -8.63 -50.40
N ASP A 199 -29.13 -8.72 -51.21
CA ASP A 199 -29.08 -7.99 -52.47
C ASP A 199 -28.44 -8.89 -53.55
N ALA A 200 -29.20 -9.91 -53.93
CA ALA A 200 -29.06 -10.54 -55.23
C ALA A 200 -30.42 -10.40 -55.91
N THR A 201 -30.70 -9.20 -56.39
CA THR A 201 -31.75 -8.96 -57.38
C THR A 201 -31.36 -9.72 -58.66
N THR A 202 -31.81 -10.97 -58.77
CA THR A 202 -32.02 -11.63 -60.04
C THR A 202 -33.17 -10.93 -60.75
N ASP A 203 -32.85 -10.05 -61.69
CA ASP A 203 -33.78 -9.76 -62.80
C ASP A 203 -33.30 -10.48 -64.06
N SER A 204 -34.19 -11.33 -64.55
CA SER A 204 -34.09 -12.05 -65.80
C SER A 204 -34.36 -11.09 -66.96
N ALA A 205 -33.38 -10.92 -67.84
CA ALA A 205 -33.67 -10.53 -69.23
C ALA A 205 -32.95 -11.49 -70.18
N LEU A 206 -33.62 -12.62 -70.42
CA LEU A 206 -33.44 -13.44 -71.61
C LEU A 206 -33.64 -12.56 -72.85
N ASN A 207 -32.60 -12.41 -73.67
CA ASN A 207 -32.72 -11.86 -75.01
C ASN A 207 -32.56 -12.99 -76.05
N PRO A 208 -33.66 -13.56 -76.59
CA PRO A 208 -33.60 -14.43 -77.75
C PRO A 208 -34.09 -13.65 -78.97
N SER A 209 -33.20 -12.95 -79.67
CA SER A 209 -33.47 -12.47 -81.02
C SER A 209 -32.17 -12.15 -81.75
N ASN A 210 -31.62 -13.18 -82.41
CA ASN A 210 -30.98 -12.97 -83.70
C ASN A 210 -31.19 -14.23 -84.55
N ALA A 211 -32.17 -14.14 -85.44
CA ALA A 211 -32.39 -15.07 -86.55
C ALA A 211 -31.78 -14.44 -87.85
N PRO A 212 -31.91 -15.03 -89.05
CA PRO A 212 -30.77 -15.61 -89.77
C PRO A 212 -30.50 -14.97 -91.15
N SER A 213 -29.48 -15.49 -91.85
CA SER A 213 -29.38 -15.64 -93.32
C SER A 213 -28.49 -14.69 -94.13
N ALA A 214 -27.88 -15.32 -95.15
CA ALA A 214 -27.38 -14.83 -96.44
C ALA A 214 -25.99 -14.16 -96.51
N ALA A 215 -24.97 -14.91 -96.94
CA ALA A 215 -24.53 -15.02 -98.36
C ALA A 215 -23.11 -15.61 -98.42
#